data_AF-A0A6M0SUH4-F1
#
_entry.id   AF-A0A6M0SUH4-F1
#
_cell.length_a   1.000
_cell.length_b   1.000
_cell.length_c   1.000
_cell.angle_alpha   90.00
_cell.angle_beta   90.00
_cell.angle_gamma   90.00
#
_symmetry.space_group_name_H-M   'P 1'
#
loop_
_entity.id
_entity.type
_entity.pdbx_description
1 polymer ?
#
loop_
_entity_poly.entity_id
_entity_poly.type
_entity_poly.pdbx_seq_one_letter_code
_entity_poly.pdbx_strand_id
1 'polypeptide(L)'
;MIKSFDEILQKAKSQEKRTISVAVAQDKHVLEAIKDAKEQGLVNAILVGNSEKIEEIAKQIGMKLEDYEIISENDNRKAALKAVEIVSSGKADMVMKGLIDTANFLRAVLNKEIGLRTGKIMSHIAVFEVKKLEKLIMITDSAFNMYPGLEEKIDIVKNAVTVAHSIGIETPKVAPICAVEVVNPKMPATLDAATLSKMNDRGQIKGCIIDGPLALDNAISEEAAAHKGINSPVAGNANIFLMPNIEAGNVMYKTLTYAADCKNAGLLVGTSAPVVLTSRSDSHESKLNAIALAALVASQLKK
;
A
#
# COMPACT_ATOMS: atom_id res chain seq x y z
N MET A 1 -5.48 18.80 -1.23
CA MET A 1 -5.60 17.42 -0.69
C MET A 1 -5.86 16.51 -1.86
N ILE A 2 -5.12 15.41 -2.00
CA ILE A 2 -5.30 14.49 -3.13
C ILE A 2 -6.61 13.72 -2.98
N LYS A 3 -7.45 13.69 -4.03
CA LYS A 3 -8.77 13.04 -4.02
C LYS A 3 -8.95 11.94 -5.06
N SER A 4 -8.05 11.84 -6.04
CA SER A 4 -8.11 10.83 -7.11
C SER A 4 -6.73 10.27 -7.43
N PHE A 5 -6.70 9.17 -8.18
CA PHE A 5 -5.45 8.62 -8.71
C PHE A 5 -4.80 9.55 -9.73
N ASP A 6 -5.57 10.29 -10.53
CA ASP A 6 -5.00 11.26 -11.47
C ASP A 6 -4.14 12.32 -10.73
N GLU A 7 -4.61 12.78 -9.57
CA GLU A 7 -3.86 13.69 -8.70
C GLU A 7 -2.65 13.00 -8.03
N ILE A 8 -2.74 11.70 -7.69
CA ILE A 8 -1.57 10.90 -7.24
C ILE A 8 -0.51 10.87 -8.34
N LEU A 9 -0.89 10.56 -9.58
CA LEU A 9 0.02 10.49 -10.71
C LEU A 9 0.67 11.86 -10.97
N GLN A 10 -0.11 12.94 -10.97
CA GLN A 10 0.43 14.30 -11.14
C GLN A 10 1.42 14.66 -10.04
N LYS A 11 1.09 14.38 -8.77
CA LYS A 11 2.01 14.63 -7.66
C LYS A 11 3.28 13.81 -7.80
N ALA A 12 3.19 12.54 -8.16
CA ALA A 12 4.36 11.68 -8.36
C ALA A 12 5.28 12.23 -9.47
N LYS A 13 4.72 12.73 -10.59
CA LYS A 13 5.48 13.37 -11.68
C LYS A 13 6.18 14.66 -11.27
N SER A 14 5.63 15.38 -10.28
CA SER A 14 6.18 16.67 -9.81
C SER A 14 7.34 16.53 -8.82
N GLN A 15 7.61 15.32 -8.32
CA GLN A 15 8.68 15.05 -7.37
C GLN A 15 9.96 14.58 -8.04
N GLU A 16 11.06 14.55 -7.28
CA GLU A 16 12.27 13.86 -7.69
C GLU A 16 11.95 12.40 -8.05
N LYS A 17 12.38 11.96 -9.25
CA LYS A 17 12.11 10.61 -9.74
C LYS A 17 12.72 9.58 -8.81
N ARG A 18 11.89 8.67 -8.33
CA ARG A 18 12.31 7.51 -7.56
C ARG A 18 12.64 6.34 -8.49
N THR A 19 13.50 5.45 -8.04
CA THR A 19 13.92 4.25 -8.77
C THR A 19 13.23 3.02 -8.21
N ILE A 20 12.56 2.25 -9.07
CA ILE A 20 11.95 0.96 -8.72
C ILE A 20 12.83 -0.20 -9.17
N SER A 21 13.09 -1.15 -8.26
CA SER A 21 13.78 -2.40 -8.57
C SER A 21 12.75 -3.51 -8.83
N VAL A 22 12.77 -4.12 -10.00
CA VAL A 22 11.78 -5.12 -10.41
C VAL A 22 12.38 -6.52 -10.31
N ALA A 23 11.83 -7.33 -9.40
CA ALA A 23 12.27 -8.70 -9.17
C ALA A 23 11.68 -9.66 -10.21
N VAL A 24 12.54 -10.42 -10.91
CA VAL A 24 12.11 -11.40 -11.92
C VAL A 24 11.30 -10.71 -13.02
N ALA A 25 11.91 -9.70 -13.64
CA ALA A 25 11.24 -8.73 -14.50
C ALA A 25 10.70 -9.28 -15.83
N GLN A 26 10.98 -10.53 -16.19
CA GLN A 26 10.50 -11.19 -17.42
C GLN A 26 8.98 -11.52 -17.40
N ASP A 27 8.14 -10.54 -17.07
CA ASP A 27 6.67 -10.59 -17.15
C ASP A 27 6.18 -9.45 -18.06
N LYS A 28 5.41 -9.79 -19.10
CA LYS A 28 4.93 -8.82 -20.10
C LYS A 28 4.12 -7.69 -19.48
N HIS A 29 3.18 -7.99 -18.60
CA HIS A 29 2.30 -6.98 -18.01
C HIS A 29 3.03 -6.08 -17.02
N VAL A 30 4.04 -6.61 -16.33
CA VAL A 30 4.92 -5.81 -15.47
C VAL A 30 5.80 -4.90 -16.31
N LEU A 31 6.41 -5.40 -17.40
CA LEU A 31 7.24 -4.57 -18.28
C LEU A 31 6.42 -3.48 -18.99
N GLU A 32 5.18 -3.77 -19.41
CA GLU A 32 4.24 -2.76 -19.93
C GLU A 32 3.98 -1.66 -18.89
N ALA A 33 3.67 -2.02 -17.63
CA ALA A 33 3.43 -1.03 -16.58
C ALA A 33 4.68 -0.20 -16.24
N ILE A 34 5.87 -0.82 -16.25
CA ILE A 34 7.13 -0.13 -15.99
C ILE A 34 7.51 0.81 -17.13
N LYS A 35 7.32 0.36 -18.38
CA LYS A 35 7.49 1.18 -19.58
C LYS A 35 6.63 2.43 -19.49
N ASP A 36 5.33 2.25 -19.27
CA ASP A 36 4.37 3.35 -19.21
C ASP A 36 4.68 4.28 -18.03
N ALA A 37 5.09 3.73 -16.87
CA ALA A 37 5.48 4.54 -15.72
C ALA A 37 6.72 5.40 -16.02
N LYS A 38 7.71 4.87 -16.73
CA LYS A 38 8.92 5.63 -17.11
C LYS A 38 8.61 6.67 -18.18
N GLU A 39 7.86 6.33 -19.22
CA GLU A 39 7.46 7.25 -20.30
C GLU A 39 6.61 8.42 -19.77
N GLN A 40 5.77 8.15 -18.76
CA GLN A 40 5.02 9.18 -18.05
C GLN A 40 5.85 9.99 -17.03
N GLY A 41 7.13 9.66 -16.86
CA GLY A 41 8.04 10.36 -15.96
C GLY A 41 7.83 10.07 -14.47
N LEU A 42 7.13 8.98 -14.11
CA LEU A 42 6.84 8.63 -12.72
C LEU A 42 8.06 8.09 -11.97
N VAL A 43 8.80 7.16 -12.58
CA VAL A 43 9.92 6.45 -11.95
C VAL A 43 11.04 6.12 -12.95
N ASN A 44 12.26 5.92 -12.43
CA ASN A 44 13.28 5.12 -13.09
C ASN A 44 13.12 3.65 -12.71
N ALA A 45 13.67 2.71 -13.48
CA ALA A 45 13.58 1.30 -13.15
C ALA A 45 14.89 0.53 -13.38
N ILE A 46 15.15 -0.42 -12.49
CA ILE A 46 16.20 -1.43 -12.59
C ILE A 46 15.50 -2.78 -12.72
N LEU A 47 15.80 -3.52 -13.79
CA LEU A 47 15.16 -4.79 -14.13
C LEU A 47 16.08 -5.94 -13.75
N VAL A 48 15.64 -6.82 -12.84
CA VAL A 48 16.44 -7.97 -12.39
C VAL A 48 15.79 -9.27 -12.84
N GLY A 49 16.53 -10.13 -13.53
CA GLY A 49 16.00 -11.43 -13.98
C GLY A 49 16.74 -12.01 -15.17
N ASN A 50 16.08 -12.87 -15.94
CA ASN A 50 16.65 -13.44 -17.15
C ASN A 50 16.67 -12.36 -18.26
N SER A 51 17.87 -11.85 -18.56
CA SER A 51 18.10 -10.74 -19.51
C SER A 51 17.57 -11.06 -20.91
N GLU A 52 17.85 -12.26 -21.44
CA GLU A 52 17.39 -12.69 -22.77
C GLU A 52 15.85 -12.61 -22.89
N LYS A 53 15.12 -13.09 -21.87
CA LYS A 53 13.65 -13.03 -21.84
C LYS A 53 13.12 -11.61 -21.64
N ILE A 54 13.80 -10.80 -20.83
CA ILE A 54 13.45 -9.37 -20.68
C ILE A 54 13.58 -8.67 -22.03
N GLU A 55 14.68 -8.90 -22.76
CA GLU A 55 14.93 -8.36 -24.09
C GLU A 55 13.91 -8.80 -25.14
N GLU A 56 13.56 -10.10 -25.13
CA GLU A 56 12.54 -10.63 -26.02
C GLU A 56 11.19 -9.93 -25.81
N ILE A 57 10.73 -9.84 -24.56
CA ILE A 57 9.47 -9.20 -24.22
C ILE A 57 9.52 -7.69 -24.50
N ALA A 58 10.63 -7.02 -24.17
CA ALA A 58 10.81 -5.60 -24.42
C ALA A 58 10.68 -5.26 -25.92
N LYS A 59 11.25 -6.09 -26.81
CA LYS A 59 11.07 -5.95 -28.26
C LYS A 59 9.60 -6.09 -28.67
N GLN A 60 8.87 -7.06 -28.09
CA GLN A 60 7.46 -7.28 -28.41
C GLN A 60 6.57 -6.09 -28.02
N ILE A 61 6.89 -5.38 -26.93
CA ILE A 61 6.10 -4.24 -26.42
C ILE A 61 6.66 -2.87 -26.84
N GLY A 62 7.73 -2.85 -27.63
CA GLY A 62 8.40 -1.62 -28.07
C GLY A 62 9.01 -0.81 -26.92
N MET A 63 9.58 -1.48 -25.92
CA MET A 63 10.29 -0.87 -24.79
C MET A 63 11.77 -0.64 -25.15
N LYS A 64 12.24 0.60 -25.04
CA LYS A 64 13.63 0.99 -25.30
C LYS A 64 14.52 0.63 -24.10
N LEU A 65 15.27 -0.46 -24.18
CA LEU A 65 16.02 -0.98 -23.04
C LEU A 65 17.22 -0.12 -22.64
N GLU A 66 17.67 0.78 -23.51
CA GLU A 66 18.77 1.71 -23.23
C GLU A 66 18.44 2.66 -22.07
N ASP A 67 17.15 2.85 -21.79
CA ASP A 67 16.66 3.66 -20.68
C ASP A 67 16.64 2.92 -19.34
N TYR A 68 17.01 1.63 -19.29
CA TYR A 68 16.88 0.77 -18.11
C TYR A 68 18.21 0.09 -17.77
N GLU A 69 18.51 -0.02 -16.47
CA GLU A 69 19.57 -0.90 -16.00
C GLU A 69 19.02 -2.33 -15.91
N ILE A 70 19.71 -3.30 -16.52
CA ILE A 70 19.33 -4.72 -16.49
C ILE A 70 20.39 -5.50 -15.73
N ILE A 71 19.98 -6.25 -14.72
CA ILE A 71 20.83 -7.14 -13.95
C ILE A 71 20.43 -8.59 -14.23
N SER A 72 21.32 -9.30 -14.90
CA SER A 72 21.10 -10.69 -15.31
C SER A 72 21.27 -11.65 -14.15
N GLU A 73 20.20 -12.35 -13.78
CA GLU A 73 20.19 -13.46 -12.82
C GLU A 73 19.08 -14.44 -13.20
N ASN A 74 19.47 -15.68 -13.53
CA ASN A 74 18.56 -16.68 -14.08
C ASN A 74 17.81 -17.48 -13.00
N ASP A 75 18.34 -17.54 -11.78
CA ASP A 75 17.61 -18.14 -10.66
C ASP A 75 16.62 -17.13 -10.08
N ASN A 76 15.33 -17.43 -10.17
CA ASN A 76 14.27 -16.52 -9.71
C ASN A 76 14.40 -16.11 -8.23
N ARG A 77 14.89 -17.00 -7.35
CA ARG A 77 15.04 -16.68 -5.92
C ARG A 77 16.22 -15.75 -5.72
N LYS A 78 17.35 -16.00 -6.39
CA LYS A 78 18.51 -15.10 -6.38
C LYS A 78 18.17 -13.74 -7.01
N ALA A 79 17.43 -13.71 -8.11
CA ALA A 79 16.99 -12.50 -8.78
C ALA A 79 16.08 -11.65 -7.85
N ALA A 80 15.15 -12.28 -7.14
CA ALA A 80 14.32 -11.58 -6.17
C ALA A 80 15.15 -11.01 -5.00
N LEU A 81 16.10 -11.79 -4.49
CA LEU A 81 17.01 -11.35 -3.43
C LEU A 81 17.91 -10.19 -3.89
N LYS A 82 18.42 -10.26 -5.13
CA LYS A 82 19.21 -9.20 -5.74
C LYS A 82 18.41 -7.92 -5.96
N ALA A 83 17.17 -8.03 -6.42
CA ALA A 83 16.27 -6.90 -6.56
C ALA A 83 16.02 -6.18 -5.23
N VAL A 84 15.88 -6.95 -4.15
CA VAL A 84 15.75 -6.41 -2.78
C VAL A 84 17.06 -5.79 -2.29
N GLU A 85 18.21 -6.42 -2.53
CA GLU A 85 19.54 -5.89 -2.18
C GLU A 85 19.81 -4.51 -2.80
N ILE A 86 19.40 -4.29 -4.05
CA ILE A 86 19.52 -2.99 -4.73
C ILE A 86 18.76 -1.90 -3.96
N VAL A 87 17.60 -2.24 -3.37
CA VAL A 87 16.83 -1.30 -2.56
C VAL A 87 17.44 -1.12 -1.18
N SER A 88 17.82 -2.20 -0.48
CA SER A 88 18.41 -2.10 0.86
C SER A 88 19.79 -1.42 0.87
N SER A 89 20.53 -1.48 -0.25
CA SER A 89 21.79 -0.74 -0.45
C SER A 89 21.61 0.71 -0.90
N GLY A 90 20.37 1.18 -1.11
CA GLY A 90 20.05 2.56 -1.47
C GLY A 90 20.19 2.90 -2.95
N LYS A 91 20.43 1.92 -3.84
CA LYS A 91 20.46 2.12 -5.30
C LYS A 91 19.07 2.26 -5.92
N ALA A 92 18.06 1.72 -5.26
CA ALA A 92 16.65 1.90 -5.60
C ALA A 92 15.83 2.27 -4.36
N ASP A 93 14.65 2.83 -4.59
CA ASP A 93 13.79 3.43 -3.57
C ASP A 93 12.60 2.54 -3.18
N MET A 94 12.29 1.55 -4.01
CA MET A 94 11.16 0.64 -3.83
C MET A 94 11.39 -0.64 -4.63
N VAL A 95 10.72 -1.73 -4.24
CA VAL A 95 10.79 -3.02 -4.95
C VAL A 95 9.43 -3.43 -5.48
N MET A 96 9.40 -4.01 -6.68
CA MET A 96 8.21 -4.56 -7.30
C MET A 96 8.38 -6.04 -7.60
N LYS A 97 7.34 -6.81 -7.30
CA LYS A 97 7.25 -8.22 -7.66
C LYS A 97 6.96 -8.37 -9.16
N GLY A 98 7.79 -9.16 -9.85
CA GLY A 98 7.57 -9.64 -11.22
C GLY A 98 7.09 -11.09 -11.26
N LEU A 99 7.66 -11.92 -12.16
CA LEU A 99 7.23 -13.29 -12.44
C LEU A 99 7.71 -14.33 -11.40
N ILE A 100 7.31 -14.14 -10.13
CA ILE A 100 7.66 -15.05 -9.03
C ILE A 100 6.45 -15.27 -8.11
N ASP A 101 6.39 -16.38 -7.39
CA ASP A 101 5.37 -16.58 -6.37
C ASP A 101 5.57 -15.64 -5.17
N THR A 102 4.47 -15.24 -4.55
CA THR A 102 4.48 -14.30 -3.43
C THR A 102 5.32 -14.81 -2.26
N ALA A 103 5.33 -16.12 -1.98
CA ALA A 103 6.10 -16.67 -0.86
C ALA A 103 7.61 -16.51 -1.07
N ASN A 104 8.14 -16.86 -2.25
CA ASN A 104 9.56 -16.68 -2.55
C ASN A 104 9.96 -15.21 -2.65
N PHE A 105 9.10 -14.33 -3.21
CA PHE A 105 9.35 -12.90 -3.20
C PHE A 105 9.41 -12.32 -1.78
N LEU A 106 8.44 -12.67 -0.93
CA LEU A 106 8.41 -12.19 0.46
C LEU A 106 9.59 -12.73 1.27
N ARG A 107 10.07 -13.96 1.01
CA ARG A 107 11.30 -14.46 1.63
C ARG A 107 12.51 -13.58 1.33
N ALA A 108 12.61 -13.02 0.12
CA ALA A 108 13.65 -12.07 -0.23
C ALA A 108 13.47 -10.74 0.51
N VAL A 109 12.25 -10.17 0.49
CA VAL A 109 11.91 -8.93 1.21
C VAL A 109 12.19 -9.06 2.72
N LEU A 110 11.91 -10.23 3.29
CA LEU A 110 12.08 -10.55 4.71
C LEU A 110 13.44 -11.16 5.07
N ASN A 111 14.40 -11.17 4.15
CA ASN A 111 15.73 -11.66 4.45
C ASN A 111 16.34 -10.86 5.62
N LYS A 112 16.98 -11.56 6.58
CA LYS A 112 17.50 -10.93 7.81
C LYS A 112 18.73 -10.06 7.57
N GLU A 113 19.53 -10.38 6.56
CA GLU A 113 20.83 -9.74 6.32
C GLU A 113 20.73 -8.64 5.27
N ILE A 114 19.96 -8.88 4.19
CA ILE A 114 19.89 -7.98 3.03
C ILE A 114 18.47 -7.53 2.68
N GLY A 115 17.46 -7.99 3.42
CA GLY A 115 16.06 -7.64 3.20
C GLY A 115 15.72 -6.22 3.63
N LEU A 116 14.41 -5.93 3.70
CA LEU A 116 13.85 -4.61 4.03
C LEU A 116 13.22 -4.57 5.42
N ARG A 117 13.58 -5.50 6.30
CA ARG A 117 13.00 -5.59 7.65
C ARG A 117 13.48 -4.43 8.51
N THR A 118 12.55 -3.80 9.22
CA THR A 118 12.81 -2.70 10.15
C THR A 118 12.69 -3.11 11.62
N GLY A 119 12.23 -4.35 11.88
CA GLY A 119 11.84 -4.81 13.21
C GLY A 119 10.40 -4.49 13.59
N LYS A 120 9.72 -3.61 12.85
CA LYS A 120 8.28 -3.30 13.00
C LYS A 120 7.42 -4.25 12.17
N ILE A 121 6.12 -4.29 12.44
CA ILE A 121 5.21 -5.08 11.62
C ILE A 121 5.07 -4.50 10.22
N MET A 122 5.04 -5.38 9.22
CA MET A 122 4.64 -5.02 7.87
C MET A 122 3.14 -5.19 7.72
N SER A 123 2.51 -4.35 6.91
CA SER A 123 1.08 -4.42 6.68
C SER A 123 0.72 -4.11 5.24
N HIS A 124 -0.36 -4.71 4.77
CA HIS A 124 -0.95 -4.34 3.50
C HIS A 124 -1.85 -3.11 3.65
N ILE A 125 -1.72 -2.18 2.72
CA ILE A 125 -2.63 -1.04 2.59
C ILE A 125 -3.12 -0.96 1.15
N ALA A 126 -4.43 -0.78 0.99
CA ALA A 126 -5.04 -0.52 -0.30
C ALA A 126 -5.71 0.86 -0.30
N VAL A 127 -5.32 1.69 -1.26
CA VAL A 127 -5.97 2.98 -1.55
C VAL A 127 -7.04 2.73 -2.59
N PHE A 128 -8.25 3.24 -2.36
CA PHE A 128 -9.36 3.18 -3.30
C PHE A 128 -9.86 4.58 -3.65
N GLU A 129 -10.11 4.78 -4.93
CA GLU A 129 -10.92 5.88 -5.45
C GLU A 129 -12.30 5.31 -5.76
N VAL A 130 -13.26 5.56 -4.87
CA VAL A 130 -14.64 5.11 -5.02
C VAL A 130 -15.47 6.29 -5.50
N LYS A 131 -16.11 6.15 -6.66
CA LYS A 131 -16.83 7.24 -7.34
C LYS A 131 -17.83 7.99 -6.44
N LYS A 132 -18.50 7.30 -5.52
CA LYS A 132 -19.49 7.88 -4.61
C LYS A 132 -18.88 8.71 -3.46
N LEU A 133 -17.62 8.49 -3.10
CA LEU A 133 -17.05 9.05 -1.86
C LEU A 133 -16.35 10.39 -2.06
N GLU A 134 -16.08 10.81 -3.31
CA GLU A 134 -15.39 12.07 -3.66
C GLU A 134 -14.06 12.30 -2.88
N LYS A 135 -13.46 11.22 -2.38
CA LYS A 135 -12.19 11.18 -1.67
C LYS A 135 -11.55 9.80 -1.83
N LEU A 136 -10.24 9.74 -1.61
CA LEU A 136 -9.53 8.48 -1.46
C LEU A 136 -9.79 7.89 -0.07
N ILE A 137 -10.01 6.59 -0.02
CA ILE A 137 -10.08 5.81 1.21
C ILE A 137 -8.95 4.78 1.25
N MET A 138 -8.48 4.46 2.46
CA MET A 138 -7.41 3.51 2.70
C MET A 138 -7.90 2.37 3.59
N ILE A 139 -7.71 1.13 3.16
CA ILE A 139 -8.08 -0.06 3.93
C ILE A 139 -6.81 -0.79 4.37
N THR A 140 -6.71 -1.11 5.66
CA THR A 140 -5.56 -1.80 6.24
C THR A 140 -6.01 -2.66 7.43
N ASP A 141 -5.53 -3.86 7.69
CA ASP A 141 -4.87 -4.77 6.77
C ASP A 141 -5.92 -5.65 6.05
N SER A 142 -5.71 -5.94 4.77
CA SER A 142 -6.64 -6.77 3.97
C SER A 142 -5.99 -7.99 3.32
N ALA A 143 -4.70 -8.24 3.54
CA ALA A 143 -3.98 -9.28 2.81
C ALA A 143 -2.77 -9.90 3.53
N PHE A 144 -2.36 -9.39 4.70
CA PHE A 144 -1.10 -9.79 5.34
C PHE A 144 -1.27 -10.26 6.78
N ASN A 145 -1.78 -9.40 7.67
CA ASN A 145 -1.91 -9.71 9.09
C ASN A 145 -3.26 -10.38 9.39
N MET A 146 -3.24 -11.68 9.75
CA MET A 146 -4.46 -12.49 9.93
C MET A 146 -5.32 -12.00 11.10
N TYR A 147 -4.76 -11.98 12.31
CA TYR A 147 -5.46 -11.62 13.54
C TYR A 147 -4.57 -10.69 14.38
N PRO A 148 -4.35 -9.45 13.94
CA PRO A 148 -3.44 -8.55 14.64
C PRO A 148 -4.00 -8.20 16.03
N GLY A 149 -3.15 -8.31 17.05
CA GLY A 149 -3.45 -7.80 18.38
C GLY A 149 -3.27 -6.28 18.45
N LEU A 150 -3.40 -5.73 19.66
CA LEU A 150 -3.29 -4.29 19.87
C LEU A 150 -1.91 -3.75 19.45
N GLU A 151 -0.83 -4.44 19.81
CA GLU A 151 0.55 -4.02 19.47
C GLU A 151 0.77 -3.98 17.96
N GLU A 152 0.32 -5.02 17.25
CA GLU A 152 0.38 -5.07 15.79
C GLU A 152 -0.49 -3.97 15.15
N LYS A 153 -1.69 -3.74 15.67
CA LYS A 153 -2.59 -2.68 15.19
C LYS A 153 -1.98 -1.29 15.30
N ILE A 154 -1.20 -1.00 16.35
CA ILE A 154 -0.50 0.28 16.48
C ILE A 154 0.46 0.51 15.30
N ASP A 155 1.25 -0.51 14.94
CA ASP A 155 2.19 -0.39 13.83
C ASP A 155 1.47 -0.38 12.47
N ILE A 156 0.38 -1.15 12.31
CA ILE A 156 -0.48 -1.09 11.12
C ILE A 156 -1.03 0.33 10.91
N VAL A 157 -1.51 0.98 11.98
CA VAL A 157 -1.98 2.37 11.92
C VAL A 157 -0.83 3.31 11.52
N LYS A 158 0.35 3.21 12.14
CA LYS A 158 1.50 4.07 11.79
C LYS A 158 1.91 3.91 10.32
N ASN A 159 1.90 2.68 9.82
CA ASN A 159 2.19 2.38 8.43
C ASN A 159 1.16 3.06 7.50
N ALA A 160 -0.13 2.96 7.83
CA ALA A 160 -1.19 3.57 7.05
C ALA A 160 -1.16 5.11 7.08
N VAL A 161 -0.84 5.69 8.25
CA VAL A 161 -0.64 7.14 8.41
C VAL A 161 0.50 7.63 7.53
N THR A 162 1.60 6.87 7.43
CA THR A 162 2.71 7.18 6.53
C THR A 162 2.27 7.27 5.07
N VAL A 163 1.40 6.34 4.63
CA VAL A 163 0.84 6.38 3.27
C VAL A 163 -0.08 7.57 3.08
N ALA A 164 -0.96 7.87 4.04
CA ALA A 164 -1.84 9.04 3.98
C ALA A 164 -1.05 10.36 3.88
N HIS A 165 0.03 10.49 4.65
CA HIS A 165 0.94 11.64 4.59
C HIS A 165 1.61 11.78 3.22
N SER A 166 2.00 10.66 2.60
CA SER A 166 2.63 10.66 1.27
C SER A 166 1.71 11.26 0.19
N ILE A 167 0.40 11.03 0.30
CA ILE A 167 -0.63 11.61 -0.58
C ILE A 167 -1.17 12.97 -0.09
N GLY A 168 -0.51 13.58 0.91
CA GLY A 168 -0.81 14.95 1.35
C GLY A 168 -2.06 15.08 2.22
N ILE A 169 -2.47 14.00 2.91
CA ILE A 169 -3.42 14.07 4.01
C ILE A 169 -2.61 14.24 5.28
N GLU A 170 -2.45 15.47 5.78
CA GLU A 170 -1.55 15.76 6.91
C GLU A 170 -2.03 15.19 8.25
N THR A 171 -3.34 15.21 8.47
CA THR A 171 -3.98 14.66 9.69
C THR A 171 -5.06 13.66 9.27
N PRO A 172 -4.70 12.45 8.84
CA PRO A 172 -5.68 11.43 8.47
C PRO A 172 -6.53 11.03 9.67
N LYS A 173 -7.82 10.82 9.39
CA LYS A 173 -8.79 10.27 10.31
C LYS A 173 -8.82 8.76 10.18
N VAL A 174 -8.53 8.05 11.27
CA VAL A 174 -8.45 6.59 11.33
C VAL A 174 -9.67 6.06 12.08
N ALA A 175 -10.45 5.21 11.43
CA ALA A 175 -11.56 4.49 12.04
C ALA A 175 -11.19 3.01 12.24
N PRO A 176 -11.01 2.55 13.48
CA PRO A 176 -11.01 1.13 13.80
C PRO A 176 -12.42 0.54 13.58
N ILE A 177 -12.56 -0.29 12.56
CA ILE A 177 -13.84 -0.84 12.12
C ILE A 177 -14.28 -1.98 13.02
N CYS A 178 -15.50 -1.87 13.52
CA CYS A 178 -16.19 -2.86 14.35
C CYS A 178 -17.60 -3.10 13.83
N ALA A 179 -18.30 -4.10 14.38
CA ALA A 179 -19.70 -4.35 14.04
C ALA A 179 -20.69 -3.47 14.84
N VAL A 180 -20.20 -2.78 15.88
CA VAL A 180 -20.97 -1.92 16.78
C VAL A 180 -20.12 -0.70 17.18
N GLU A 181 -20.76 0.34 17.70
CA GLU A 181 -20.14 1.63 18.03
C GLU A 181 -19.87 1.81 19.53
N VAL A 182 -20.30 0.84 20.35
CA VAL A 182 -20.07 0.81 21.79
C VAL A 182 -18.99 -0.18 22.16
N VAL A 183 -18.24 0.13 23.22
CA VAL A 183 -17.25 -0.79 23.78
C VAL A 183 -17.97 -2.01 24.36
N ASN A 184 -17.67 -3.19 23.80
CA ASN A 184 -18.25 -4.44 24.22
C ASN A 184 -17.11 -5.39 24.67
N PRO A 185 -17.00 -5.71 25.98
CA PRO A 185 -15.97 -6.61 26.49
C PRO A 185 -15.94 -8.01 25.86
N LYS A 186 -17.05 -8.44 25.23
CA LYS A 186 -17.13 -9.72 24.50
C LYS A 186 -16.71 -9.62 23.03
N MET A 187 -16.37 -8.43 22.56
CA MET A 187 -15.91 -8.16 21.19
C MET A 187 -14.52 -7.50 21.25
N PRO A 188 -13.43 -8.28 21.18
CA PRO A 188 -12.06 -7.77 21.31
C PRO A 188 -11.73 -6.59 20.39
N ALA A 189 -12.28 -6.57 19.17
CA ALA A 189 -12.10 -5.46 18.23
C ALA A 189 -12.54 -4.10 18.82
N THR A 190 -13.60 -4.07 19.62
CA THR A 190 -14.08 -2.83 20.26
C THR A 190 -13.18 -2.39 21.41
N LEU A 191 -12.53 -3.33 22.10
CA LEU A 191 -11.53 -3.04 23.13
C LEU A 191 -10.26 -2.46 22.50
N ASP A 192 -9.80 -3.07 21.40
CA ASP A 192 -8.65 -2.57 20.65
C ASP A 192 -8.93 -1.17 20.11
N ALA A 193 -10.12 -0.95 19.52
CA ALA A 193 -10.54 0.35 19.00
C ALA A 193 -10.49 1.44 20.08
N ALA A 194 -11.17 1.23 21.22
CA ALA A 194 -11.18 2.18 22.32
C ALA A 194 -9.77 2.45 22.88
N THR A 195 -8.94 1.42 22.94
CA THR A 195 -7.55 1.56 23.40
C THR A 195 -6.72 2.38 22.43
N LEU A 196 -6.81 2.12 21.12
CA LEU A 196 -6.13 2.90 20.08
C LEU A 196 -6.54 4.37 20.10
N SER A 197 -7.83 4.66 20.21
CA SER A 197 -8.36 6.02 20.35
C SER A 197 -7.74 6.69 21.58
N LYS A 198 -7.72 6.01 22.74
CA LYS A 198 -7.13 6.59 23.96
C LYS A 198 -5.62 6.78 23.88
N MET A 199 -4.91 5.89 23.19
CA MET A 199 -3.47 6.02 22.95
C MET A 199 -3.17 7.22 22.04
N ASN A 200 -4.01 7.48 21.03
CA ASN A 200 -3.90 8.66 20.19
C ASN A 200 -4.18 9.95 20.97
N ASP A 201 -5.26 10.00 21.75
CA ASP A 201 -5.59 11.13 22.64
C ASP A 201 -4.44 11.49 23.59
N ARG A 202 -3.74 10.46 24.10
CA ARG A 202 -2.60 10.62 25.02
C ARG A 202 -1.28 10.89 24.29
N GLY A 203 -1.28 11.03 22.97
CA GLY A 203 -0.11 11.32 22.16
C GLY A 203 0.87 10.16 21.99
N GLN A 204 0.46 8.92 22.28
CA GLN A 204 1.29 7.71 22.04
C GLN A 204 1.30 7.33 20.55
N ILE A 205 0.18 7.54 19.87
CA ILE A 205 0.07 7.46 18.40
C ILE A 205 -0.13 8.87 17.87
N LYS A 206 0.73 9.32 16.94
CA LYS A 206 0.80 10.71 16.47
C LYS A 206 0.60 10.80 14.96
N GLY A 207 0.35 12.01 14.49
CA GLY A 207 0.22 12.31 13.05
C GLY A 207 -1.13 11.93 12.46
N CYS A 208 -2.12 11.61 13.29
CA CYS A 208 -3.47 11.26 12.89
C CYS A 208 -4.47 11.54 14.03
N ILE A 209 -5.76 11.42 13.71
CA ILE A 209 -6.85 11.36 14.69
C ILE A 209 -7.44 9.95 14.61
N ILE A 210 -7.54 9.27 15.74
CA ILE A 210 -8.14 7.93 15.83
C ILE A 210 -9.37 8.03 16.71
N ASP A 211 -10.50 7.52 16.21
CA ASP A 211 -11.68 7.36 17.04
C ASP A 211 -12.50 6.14 16.61
N GLY A 212 -13.09 5.49 17.60
CA GLY A 212 -13.79 4.23 17.48
C GLY A 212 -13.99 3.53 18.83
N PRO A 213 -14.76 2.43 18.86
CA PRO A 213 -15.19 1.63 17.72
C PRO A 213 -16.23 2.31 16.81
N LEU A 214 -16.11 2.11 15.50
CA LEU A 214 -17.09 2.59 14.51
C LEU A 214 -17.52 1.46 13.59
N ALA A 215 -18.82 1.36 13.32
CA ALA A 215 -19.31 0.58 12.19
C ALA A 215 -18.99 1.28 10.87
N LEU A 216 -18.96 0.50 9.77
CA LEU A 216 -18.52 0.99 8.47
C LEU A 216 -19.39 2.15 7.94
N ASP A 217 -20.71 2.04 8.10
CA ASP A 217 -21.67 3.07 7.74
C ASP A 217 -21.35 4.40 8.45
N ASN A 218 -21.03 4.34 9.74
CA ASN A 218 -20.71 5.52 10.54
C ASN A 218 -19.31 6.07 10.28
N ALA A 219 -18.37 5.27 9.79
CA ALA A 219 -17.05 5.75 9.40
C ALA A 219 -17.08 6.48 8.04
N ILE A 220 -18.03 6.13 7.16
CA ILE A 220 -18.12 6.63 5.79
C ILE A 220 -19.17 7.74 5.61
N SER A 221 -20.30 7.67 6.32
CA SER A 221 -21.45 8.57 6.12
C SER A 221 -21.73 9.46 7.33
N GLU A 222 -21.63 10.78 7.14
CA GLU A 222 -21.98 11.77 8.16
C GLU A 222 -23.45 11.67 8.57
N GLU A 223 -24.35 11.38 7.62
CA GLU A 223 -25.78 11.16 7.87
C GLU A 223 -26.01 9.94 8.77
N ALA A 224 -25.36 8.81 8.48
CA ALA A 224 -25.48 7.60 9.29
C ALA A 224 -24.95 7.82 10.72
N ALA A 225 -23.83 8.54 10.85
CA ALA A 225 -23.28 8.91 12.14
C ALA A 225 -24.24 9.82 12.95
N ALA A 226 -24.84 10.82 12.30
CA ALA A 226 -25.80 11.72 12.92
C ALA A 226 -27.06 10.99 13.39
N HIS A 227 -27.62 10.09 12.57
CA HIS A 227 -28.79 9.27 12.96
C HIS A 227 -28.53 8.38 14.17
N LYS A 228 -27.29 7.93 14.38
CA LYS A 228 -26.89 7.16 15.56
C LYS A 228 -26.39 8.05 16.72
N GLY A 229 -26.41 9.37 16.59
CA GLY A 229 -25.97 10.31 17.63
C GLY A 229 -24.47 10.27 17.93
N ILE A 230 -23.65 9.87 16.96
CA ILE A 230 -22.20 9.70 17.13
C ILE A 230 -21.51 11.06 16.95
N ASN A 231 -21.00 11.62 18.05
CA ASN A 231 -20.20 12.84 18.01
C ASN A 231 -18.71 12.49 18.03
N SER A 232 -18.10 12.47 16.84
CA SER A 232 -16.71 12.06 16.64
C SER A 232 -16.08 12.88 15.53
N PRO A 233 -14.81 13.32 15.66
CA PRO A 233 -14.10 13.97 14.56
C PRO A 233 -13.80 13.02 13.39
N VAL A 234 -13.90 11.69 13.59
CA VAL A 234 -13.64 10.66 12.57
C VAL A 234 -14.92 10.20 11.88
N ALA A 235 -16.04 10.13 12.60
CA ALA A 235 -17.30 9.64 12.04
C ALA A 235 -17.74 10.44 10.80
N GLY A 236 -18.21 9.71 9.79
CA GLY A 236 -18.59 10.19 8.47
C GLY A 236 -17.43 10.62 7.57
N ASN A 237 -16.24 10.80 8.14
CA ASN A 237 -15.13 11.43 7.45
C ASN A 237 -13.80 10.69 7.62
N ALA A 238 -13.83 9.38 7.84
CA ALA A 238 -12.60 8.58 7.93
C ALA A 238 -11.84 8.60 6.59
N ASN A 239 -10.51 8.59 6.67
CA ASN A 239 -9.60 8.36 5.54
C ASN A 239 -9.05 6.94 5.57
N ILE A 240 -8.71 6.44 6.76
CA ILE A 240 -8.12 5.12 6.97
C ILE A 240 -9.12 4.25 7.74
N PHE A 241 -9.37 3.06 7.22
CA PHE A 241 -10.23 2.04 7.79
C PHE A 241 -9.34 0.91 8.29
N LEU A 242 -9.12 0.87 9.60
CA LEU A 242 -8.37 -0.19 10.26
C LEU A 242 -9.32 -1.38 10.48
N MET A 243 -9.09 -2.45 9.74
CA MET A 243 -9.87 -3.68 9.77
C MET A 243 -9.57 -4.48 11.04
N PRO A 244 -10.57 -5.16 11.63
CA PRO A 244 -10.38 -5.90 12.88
C PRO A 244 -9.54 -7.16 12.69
N ASN A 245 -9.62 -7.78 11.51
CA ASN A 245 -8.92 -9.00 11.08
C ASN A 245 -8.87 -9.08 9.55
N ILE A 246 -8.16 -10.10 9.03
CA ILE A 246 -7.98 -10.27 7.60
C ILE A 246 -9.26 -10.63 6.87
N GLU A 247 -10.20 -11.37 7.47
CA GLU A 247 -11.44 -11.75 6.82
C GLU A 247 -12.27 -10.52 6.47
N ALA A 248 -12.48 -9.62 7.45
CA ALA A 248 -13.21 -8.38 7.25
C ALA A 248 -12.51 -7.50 6.20
N GLY A 249 -11.18 -7.35 6.30
CA GLY A 249 -10.42 -6.53 5.36
C GLY A 249 -10.41 -7.10 3.94
N ASN A 250 -10.23 -8.41 3.78
CA ASN A 250 -10.18 -9.07 2.48
C ASN A 250 -11.55 -9.05 1.79
N VAL A 251 -12.62 -9.34 2.53
CA VAL A 251 -14.00 -9.26 2.01
C VAL A 251 -14.30 -7.84 1.55
N MET A 252 -13.96 -6.81 2.33
CA MET A 252 -14.16 -5.41 1.93
C MET A 252 -13.34 -5.05 0.68
N TYR A 253 -12.05 -5.39 0.66
CA TYR A 253 -11.17 -5.16 -0.49
C TYR A 253 -11.73 -5.78 -1.77
N LYS A 254 -12.16 -7.04 -1.71
CA LYS A 254 -12.69 -7.78 -2.86
C LYS A 254 -14.06 -7.25 -3.27
N THR A 255 -14.92 -6.90 -2.32
CA THR A 255 -16.22 -6.29 -2.62
C THR A 255 -16.05 -4.99 -3.39
N LEU A 256 -15.16 -4.10 -2.95
CA LEU A 256 -14.87 -2.87 -3.70
C LEU A 256 -14.30 -3.18 -5.08
N THR A 257 -13.27 -4.02 -5.15
CA THR A 257 -12.55 -4.31 -6.40
C THR A 257 -13.43 -4.94 -7.48
N TYR A 258 -14.35 -5.83 -7.11
CA TYR A 258 -15.11 -6.64 -8.08
C TYR A 258 -16.57 -6.24 -8.21
N ALA A 259 -17.14 -5.52 -7.24
CA ALA A 259 -18.57 -5.17 -7.24
C ALA A 259 -18.84 -3.66 -7.19
N ALA A 260 -17.82 -2.81 -7.03
CA ALA A 260 -17.96 -1.36 -7.07
C ALA A 260 -17.23 -0.75 -8.27
N ASP A 261 -17.76 0.36 -8.77
CA ASP A 261 -17.08 1.24 -9.74
C ASP A 261 -15.97 2.01 -9.02
N CYS A 262 -14.76 1.42 -8.98
CA CYS A 262 -13.62 1.99 -8.28
C CYS A 262 -12.29 1.68 -8.96
N LYS A 263 -11.31 2.53 -8.67
CA LYS A 263 -9.88 2.29 -8.95
C LYS A 263 -9.17 1.96 -7.65
N ASN A 264 -8.07 1.22 -7.72
CA ASN A 264 -7.29 0.89 -6.53
C ASN A 264 -5.77 0.83 -6.78
N ALA A 265 -5.03 0.87 -5.68
CA ALA A 265 -3.60 0.57 -5.60
C ALA A 265 -3.29 -0.08 -4.24
N GLY A 266 -2.55 -1.18 -4.26
CA GLY A 266 -2.12 -1.90 -3.05
C GLY A 266 -0.62 -1.84 -2.85
N LEU A 267 -0.17 -1.71 -1.60
CA LEU A 267 1.25 -1.77 -1.21
C LEU A 267 1.43 -2.62 0.05
N LEU A 268 2.61 -3.19 0.19
CA LEU A 268 3.15 -3.56 1.50
C LEU A 268 4.02 -2.43 2.02
N VAL A 269 3.78 -2.06 3.28
CA VAL A 269 4.46 -0.99 4.02
C VAL A 269 4.89 -1.50 5.40
N GLY A 270 5.71 -0.72 6.11
CA GLY A 270 6.38 -1.12 7.37
C GLY A 270 7.79 -1.67 7.17
N THR A 271 8.18 -1.92 5.92
CA THR A 271 9.55 -2.13 5.46
C THR A 271 10.34 -0.81 5.36
N SER A 272 11.66 -0.88 5.18
CA SER A 272 12.51 0.31 4.96
C SER A 272 12.24 1.05 3.65
N ALA A 273 11.56 0.39 2.70
CA ALA A 273 11.12 0.93 1.42
C ALA A 273 9.79 0.27 1.03
N PRO A 274 8.87 0.95 0.31
CA PRO A 274 7.59 0.36 -0.08
C PRO A 274 7.77 -0.81 -1.05
N VAL A 275 6.88 -1.78 -0.93
CA VAL A 275 6.90 -3.01 -1.71
C VAL A 275 5.62 -3.10 -2.54
N VAL A 276 5.76 -3.08 -3.86
CA VAL A 276 4.66 -3.25 -4.81
C VAL A 276 4.42 -4.75 -5.03
N LEU A 277 3.35 -5.27 -4.44
CA LEU A 277 2.89 -6.63 -4.67
C LEU A 277 1.87 -6.66 -5.80
N THR A 278 2.29 -7.12 -6.96
CA THR A 278 1.38 -7.37 -8.07
C THR A 278 0.72 -8.74 -7.98
N SER A 279 -0.56 -8.78 -8.37
CA SER A 279 -1.27 -9.98 -8.77
C SER A 279 -1.32 -10.09 -10.29
N ARG A 280 -1.37 -11.33 -10.79
CA ARG A 280 -1.59 -11.60 -12.22
C ARG A 280 -2.96 -11.10 -12.70
N SER A 281 -3.92 -11.00 -11.78
CA SER A 281 -5.28 -10.52 -12.05
C SER A 281 -5.40 -9.00 -12.04
N ASP A 282 -4.36 -8.26 -11.64
CA ASP A 282 -4.46 -6.80 -11.54
C ASP A 282 -4.47 -6.18 -12.94
N SER A 283 -5.34 -5.19 -13.13
CA SER A 283 -5.36 -4.40 -14.35
C SER A 283 -4.04 -3.66 -14.54
N HIS A 284 -3.77 -3.23 -15.77
CA HIS A 284 -2.64 -2.35 -16.05
C HIS A 284 -2.72 -1.05 -15.23
N GLU A 285 -3.92 -0.46 -15.14
CA GLU A 285 -4.18 0.77 -14.36
C GLU A 285 -3.85 0.60 -12.87
N SER A 286 -4.26 -0.50 -12.24
CA SER A 286 -3.93 -0.78 -10.83
C SER A 286 -2.42 -0.90 -10.59
N LYS A 287 -1.67 -1.49 -11.53
CA LYS A 287 -0.20 -1.58 -11.44
C LYS A 287 0.43 -0.18 -11.52
N LEU A 288 0.00 0.64 -12.49
CA LEU A 288 0.51 2.00 -12.66
C LEU A 288 0.22 2.87 -11.42
N ASN A 289 -1.00 2.77 -10.89
CA ASN A 289 -1.41 3.45 -9.66
C ASN A 289 -0.57 3.02 -8.46
N ALA A 290 -0.27 1.72 -8.33
CA ALA A 290 0.60 1.21 -7.26
C ALA A 290 2.04 1.71 -7.39
N ILE A 291 2.59 1.79 -8.61
CA ILE A 291 3.93 2.37 -8.85
C ILE A 291 3.95 3.85 -8.44
N ALA A 292 2.96 4.64 -8.87
CA ALA A 292 2.87 6.06 -8.52
C ALA A 292 2.74 6.27 -7.00
N LEU A 293 1.89 5.48 -6.34
CA LEU A 293 1.72 5.51 -4.88
C LEU A 293 3.02 5.13 -4.17
N ALA A 294 3.71 4.08 -4.62
CA ALA A 294 4.98 3.65 -4.05
C ALA A 294 6.06 4.74 -4.18
N ALA A 295 6.09 5.48 -5.29
CA ALA A 295 7.00 6.62 -5.46
C ALA A 295 6.76 7.73 -4.42
N LEU A 296 5.49 8.07 -4.16
CA LEU A 296 5.16 9.04 -3.13
C LEU A 296 5.53 8.55 -1.73
N VAL A 297 5.25 7.27 -1.42
CA VAL A 297 5.61 6.67 -0.13
C VAL A 297 7.13 6.64 0.06
N ALA A 298 7.89 6.26 -0.97
CA ALA A 298 9.34 6.24 -0.91
C ALA A 298 9.92 7.66 -0.69
N SER A 299 9.37 8.68 -1.35
CA SER A 299 9.70 10.08 -1.07
C SER A 299 9.40 10.49 0.36
N GLN A 300 8.31 10.00 0.95
CA GLN A 300 7.92 10.33 2.33
C GLN A 300 8.84 9.67 3.36
N LEU A 301 9.35 8.46 3.10
CA LEU A 301 10.28 7.76 4.00
C LEU A 301 11.68 8.38 4.04
N LYS A 302 12.05 9.18 3.02
CA LYS A 302 13.33 9.87 2.95
C LYS A 302 13.34 11.26 3.62
N LYS A 303 12.19 11.76 4.07
CA LYS A 303 12.09 13.04 4.81
C LYS A 303 12.37 12.83 6.29
#